data_AF-A0A838N2N5-F1
#
_entry.id   AF-A0A838N2N5-F1
#
_cell.length_a   1.000
_cell.length_b   1.000
_cell.length_c   1.000
_cell.angle_alpha   90.00
_cell.angle_beta   90.00
_cell.angle_gamma   90.00
#
_symmetry.space_group_name_H-M   'P 1'
#
loop_
_entity.id
_entity.type
_entity.pdbx_description
1 polymer ?
#
loop_
_entity_poly.entity_id
_entity_poly.type
_entity_poly.pdbx_seq_one_letter_code
_entity_poly.pdbx_strand_id
1 'polypeptide(L)'
;PVQEFQLGYDSRKLGLFVKGIGADEAGEIYILADSNVGPSGTGGRVLKLVPAPASPALLNLSTRQNVGTGEDVLIGGFIVVGSAGKPVVLRGVGPSLKAAGEPLPGRMADPFLELHDGSGATIASNNNWVDSPQKQQIIATGIQPADEKESAILGTLNPGVYTAVLRSATAANGIGLVELYDLGQSVSANAVNISTRGVVKSGDEVMIGGFIVGGSKSRTLVARAIGPSLAASGVNDPLQNPMLELHNSSGTIVASNDDWRTTQEQQIRQTGIAPRNDKESAILTTLAPGAYTAVISGVQQGTGVALVEVYQVQ
;
A
#
# COMPACT_ATOMS: atom_id res chain seq x y z
N PRO A 1 29.14 -14.71 26.64
CA PRO A 1 29.01 -14.95 25.18
C PRO A 1 29.03 -13.63 24.42
N VAL A 2 29.97 -13.44 23.48
CA VAL A 2 29.99 -12.25 22.62
C VAL A 2 28.76 -12.33 21.71
N GLN A 3 27.86 -11.36 21.83
CA GLN A 3 26.73 -11.22 20.91
C GLN A 3 27.21 -10.53 19.64
N GLU A 4 26.89 -11.10 18.47
CA GLU A 4 27.16 -10.47 17.18
C GLU A 4 26.34 -9.17 17.06
N PHE A 5 26.98 -8.12 16.54
CA PHE A 5 26.33 -6.85 16.20
C PHE A 5 25.35 -7.08 15.04
N GLN A 6 24.04 -6.86 15.27
CA GLN A 6 23.00 -7.05 14.27
C GLN A 6 22.92 -5.85 13.31
N LEU A 7 23.05 -6.12 12.01
CA LEU A 7 22.78 -5.18 10.93
C LEU A 7 21.75 -5.78 9.96
N GLY A 8 20.48 -5.36 10.07
CA GLY A 8 19.38 -5.79 9.18
C GLY A 8 18.44 -6.86 9.77
N TYR A 9 17.46 -7.29 8.97
CA TYR A 9 16.34 -8.15 9.39
C TYR A 9 16.66 -9.65 9.42
N ASP A 10 17.55 -10.11 8.55
CA ASP A 10 17.92 -11.52 8.49
C ASP A 10 19.25 -11.74 9.20
N SER A 11 19.23 -12.55 10.25
CA SER A 11 20.43 -13.00 10.94
C SER A 11 21.24 -13.92 10.03
N ARG A 12 22.09 -13.33 9.17
CA ARG A 12 23.06 -14.08 8.38
C ARG A 12 24.43 -13.95 9.02
N LYS A 13 24.94 -15.07 9.55
CA LYS A 13 26.34 -15.13 9.99
C LYS A 13 27.22 -14.81 8.79
N LEU A 14 27.95 -13.69 8.87
CA LEU A 14 28.93 -13.32 7.85
C LEU A 14 30.16 -14.22 7.88
N GLY A 15 30.35 -14.96 8.97
CA GLY A 15 31.55 -15.77 9.19
C GLY A 15 32.81 -14.91 9.35
N LEU A 16 32.63 -13.65 9.77
CA LEU A 16 33.70 -12.67 9.95
C LEU A 16 33.69 -12.13 11.38
N PHE A 17 34.87 -11.91 11.91
CA PHE A 17 35.13 -11.24 13.18
C PHE A 17 35.57 -9.81 12.91
N VAL A 18 35.05 -8.86 13.70
CA VAL A 18 35.49 -7.46 13.67
C VAL A 18 36.88 -7.37 14.29
N LYS A 19 37.85 -6.90 13.52
CA LYS A 19 39.24 -6.67 13.96
C LYS A 19 39.52 -5.21 14.31
N GLY A 20 38.77 -4.28 13.73
CA GLY A 20 38.95 -2.85 13.99
C GLY A 20 37.87 -1.99 13.34
N ILE A 21 37.77 -0.75 13.83
CA ILE A 21 36.87 0.28 13.31
C ILE A 21 37.72 1.53 13.06
N GLY A 22 37.52 2.19 11.94
CA GLY A 22 38.21 3.44 11.59
C GLY A 22 37.29 4.37 10.81
N ALA A 23 37.67 5.64 10.70
CA ALA A 23 37.00 6.61 9.85
C ALA A 23 37.99 7.27 8.90
N ASP A 24 37.53 7.68 7.72
CA ASP A 24 38.32 8.51 6.81
C ASP A 24 38.15 10.01 7.08
N GLU A 25 38.85 10.84 6.31
CA GLU A 25 38.80 12.31 6.43
C GLU A 25 37.42 12.90 6.11
N ALA A 26 36.55 12.16 5.39
CA ALA A 26 35.18 12.55 5.11
C ALA A 26 34.20 12.11 6.22
N GLY A 27 34.69 11.40 7.26
CA GLY A 27 33.88 10.90 8.36
C GLY A 27 33.16 9.59 8.07
N GLU A 28 33.48 8.92 6.97
CA GLU A 28 32.90 7.62 6.62
C GLU A 28 33.49 6.53 7.52
N ILE A 29 32.65 5.64 8.05
CA ILE A 29 33.10 4.58 8.97
C ILE A 29 33.38 3.28 8.22
N TYR A 30 34.50 2.66 8.55
CA TYR A 30 34.94 1.38 8.01
C TYR A 30 35.20 0.37 9.12
N ILE A 31 34.93 -0.89 8.80
CA ILE A 31 35.18 -2.05 9.65
C ILE A 31 36.24 -2.91 8.98
N LEU A 32 37.33 -3.21 9.67
CA LEU A 32 38.23 -4.29 9.27
C LEU A 32 37.67 -5.60 9.81
N ALA A 33 37.36 -6.54 8.91
CA ALA A 33 36.80 -7.84 9.28
C ALA A 33 37.55 -9.01 8.62
N ASP A 34 37.63 -10.14 9.30
CA ASP A 34 38.36 -11.33 8.85
C ASP A 34 37.68 -12.60 9.36
N SER A 35 37.76 -13.70 8.61
CA SER A 35 37.27 -15.01 9.06
C SER A 35 38.14 -15.65 10.14
N ASN A 36 39.36 -15.17 10.34
CA ASN A 36 40.28 -15.67 11.37
C ASN A 36 40.17 -14.86 12.67
N VAL A 37 39.91 -15.57 13.77
CA VAL A 37 39.95 -15.01 15.14
C VAL A 37 41.39 -14.73 15.53
N GLY A 38 41.74 -13.48 15.80
CA GLY A 38 43.04 -13.15 16.37
C GLY A 38 43.27 -11.65 16.51
N PRO A 39 43.95 -11.19 17.57
CA PRO A 39 44.20 -9.76 17.81
C PRO A 39 45.31 -9.17 16.93
N SER A 40 45.81 -9.90 15.93
CA SER A 40 46.97 -9.51 15.13
C SER A 40 46.85 -9.94 13.66
N GLY A 41 47.43 -9.14 12.77
CA GLY A 41 47.53 -9.38 11.32
C GLY A 41 46.92 -8.26 10.49
N THR A 42 47.50 -7.98 9.32
CA THR A 42 47.01 -6.99 8.34
C THR A 42 46.05 -7.59 7.30
N GLY A 43 45.75 -8.89 7.44
CA GLY A 43 44.77 -9.59 6.60
C GLY A 43 43.33 -9.22 6.95
N GLY A 44 42.43 -9.58 6.05
CA GLY A 44 41.00 -9.30 6.16
C GLY A 44 40.52 -8.41 5.02
N ARG A 45 39.30 -7.90 5.16
CA ARG A 45 38.67 -6.98 4.22
C ARG A 45 38.19 -5.76 4.97
N VAL A 46 38.42 -4.59 4.38
CA VAL A 46 37.83 -3.34 4.84
C VAL A 46 36.42 -3.26 4.26
N LEU A 47 35.43 -3.22 5.13
CA LEU A 47 34.02 -3.08 4.80
C LEU A 47 33.61 -1.65 5.14
N LYS A 48 32.98 -0.96 4.19
CA LYS A 48 32.38 0.35 4.46
C LYS A 48 31.03 0.15 5.14
N LEU A 49 30.78 0.87 6.24
CA LEU A 49 29.42 1.00 6.77
C LEU A 49 28.66 1.95 5.84
N VAL A 50 27.65 1.41 5.19
CA VAL A 50 26.70 2.19 4.40
C VAL A 50 25.36 2.18 5.14
N PRO A 51 24.56 3.27 5.06
CA PRO A 51 23.17 3.21 5.45
C PRO A 51 22.52 1.98 4.81
N ALA A 52 21.79 1.19 5.60
CA ALA A 52 21.01 0.11 5.03
C ALA A 52 20.12 0.73 3.92
N PRO A 53 20.09 0.15 2.71
CA PRO A 53 19.19 0.66 1.69
C PRO A 53 17.79 0.71 2.28
N ALA A 54 17.10 1.84 2.09
CA ALA A 54 15.72 2.01 2.55
C ALA A 54 14.94 0.73 2.22
N SER A 55 14.20 0.23 3.21
CA SER A 55 13.43 -0.96 2.97
C SER A 55 12.47 -0.72 1.80
N PRO A 56 12.17 -1.78 1.05
CA PRO A 56 11.13 -1.79 0.03
C PRO A 56 9.80 -1.17 0.49
N ALA A 57 9.56 0.12 0.26
CA ALA A 57 8.29 0.73 0.64
C ALA A 57 7.33 0.74 -0.56
N LEU A 58 6.10 0.24 -0.38
CA LEU A 58 4.98 0.68 -1.19
C LEU A 58 4.66 2.11 -0.73
N LEU A 59 4.98 3.11 -1.55
CA LEU A 59 5.01 4.51 -1.12
C LEU A 59 3.65 5.21 -1.16
N ASN A 60 2.77 4.82 -2.08
CA ASN A 60 1.45 5.41 -2.24
C ASN A 60 0.40 4.31 -2.43
N LEU A 61 -0.71 4.48 -1.75
CA LEU A 61 -1.96 3.74 -1.95
C LEU A 61 -3.02 4.75 -2.39
N SER A 62 -3.73 4.48 -3.49
CA SER A 62 -4.80 5.34 -4.00
C SER A 62 -5.94 4.46 -4.52
N THR A 63 -7.17 4.62 -4.02
CA THR A 63 -8.31 3.83 -4.50
C THR A 63 -9.48 4.70 -4.90
N ARG A 64 -9.99 4.50 -6.12
CA ARG A 64 -11.09 5.29 -6.70
C ARG A 64 -12.35 4.43 -6.83
N GLN A 65 -13.46 4.92 -6.29
CA GLN A 65 -14.77 4.27 -6.39
C GLN A 65 -15.91 5.27 -6.33
N ASN A 66 -17.09 4.90 -6.84
CA ASN A 66 -18.36 5.55 -6.53
C ASN A 66 -18.73 5.29 -5.05
N VAL A 67 -18.86 6.35 -4.26
CA VAL A 67 -19.22 6.34 -2.84
C VAL A 67 -20.67 6.74 -2.72
N GLY A 68 -21.51 5.85 -2.20
CA GLY A 68 -22.93 6.07 -1.94
C GLY A 68 -23.25 6.49 -0.50
N THR A 69 -24.50 6.26 -0.11
CA THR A 69 -25.01 6.47 1.26
C THR A 69 -25.14 5.14 2.01
N GLY A 70 -25.17 5.16 3.35
CA GLY A 70 -25.32 3.95 4.15
C GLY A 70 -24.09 3.04 4.10
N GLU A 71 -24.25 1.79 3.63
CA GLU A 71 -23.15 0.81 3.52
C GLU A 71 -22.23 1.04 2.30
N ASP A 72 -22.62 1.92 1.37
CA ASP A 72 -21.88 2.19 0.12
C ASP A 72 -20.69 3.17 0.31
N VAL A 73 -19.99 3.10 1.44
CA VAL A 73 -18.78 3.91 1.69
C VAL A 73 -17.55 3.35 0.98
N LEU A 74 -16.55 4.19 0.69
CA LEU A 74 -15.24 3.68 0.25
C LEU A 74 -14.43 3.31 1.49
N ILE A 75 -14.01 2.05 1.55
CA ILE A 75 -13.23 1.51 2.67
C ILE A 75 -11.86 1.06 2.15
N GLY A 76 -10.80 1.77 2.57
CA GLY A 76 -9.41 1.39 2.35
C GLY A 76 -8.79 0.79 3.61
N GLY A 77 -8.70 -0.53 3.69
CA GLY A 77 -7.97 -1.24 4.72
C GLY A 77 -6.47 -1.31 4.40
N PHE A 78 -5.63 -1.09 5.42
CA PHE A 78 -4.17 -1.22 5.29
C PHE A 78 -3.53 -1.71 6.59
N ILE A 79 -2.35 -2.31 6.45
CA ILE A 79 -1.58 -2.83 7.59
C ILE A 79 -0.24 -2.09 7.64
N VAL A 80 0.05 -1.52 8.80
CA VAL A 80 1.38 -1.00 9.15
C VAL A 80 2.15 -2.14 9.80
N VAL A 81 3.23 -2.60 9.18
CA VAL A 81 4.14 -3.58 9.78
C VAL A 81 5.46 -2.93 10.19
N GLY A 82 6.24 -3.61 11.04
CA GLY A 82 7.51 -3.11 11.55
C GLY A 82 7.50 -3.01 13.07
N SER A 83 8.51 -2.35 13.65
CA SER A 83 8.66 -2.19 15.11
C SER A 83 8.49 -0.74 15.58
N ALA A 84 8.33 0.21 14.66
CA ALA A 84 8.23 1.64 14.95
C ALA A 84 6.97 2.24 14.31
N GLY A 85 6.49 3.34 14.92
CA GLY A 85 5.40 4.13 14.35
C GLY A 85 5.80 4.74 13.01
N LYS A 86 4.87 4.73 12.05
CA LYS A 86 5.05 5.26 10.71
C LYS A 86 4.35 6.61 10.56
N PRO A 87 5.06 7.70 10.21
CA PRO A 87 4.43 8.96 9.89
C PRO A 87 3.75 8.87 8.51
N VAL A 88 2.48 9.25 8.45
CA VAL A 88 1.64 9.15 7.25
C VAL A 88 0.76 10.36 7.04
N VAL A 89 0.37 10.59 5.79
CA VAL A 89 -0.79 11.44 5.42
C VAL A 89 -1.82 10.57 4.75
N LEU A 90 -3.06 10.59 5.27
CA LEU A 90 -4.21 10.07 4.55
C LEU A 90 -4.99 11.23 3.92
N ARG A 91 -5.51 11.04 2.70
CA ARG A 91 -6.34 12.03 2.00
C ARG A 91 -7.65 11.43 1.54
N GLY A 92 -8.72 12.20 1.63
CA GLY A 92 -9.99 11.96 0.97
C GLY A 92 -10.20 13.00 -0.12
N VAL A 93 -10.12 12.57 -1.37
CA VAL A 93 -10.12 13.42 -2.57
C VAL A 93 -11.42 13.20 -3.34
N GLY A 94 -12.03 14.28 -3.81
CA GLY A 94 -13.31 14.26 -4.53
C GLY A 94 -13.37 15.36 -5.57
N PRO A 95 -13.50 16.64 -5.16
CA PRO A 95 -13.56 17.78 -6.08
C PRO A 95 -12.36 17.88 -7.03
N SER A 96 -11.16 17.48 -6.59
CA SER A 96 -9.92 17.54 -7.39
C SER A 96 -9.79 16.40 -8.41
N LEU A 97 -10.70 15.42 -8.43
CA LEU A 97 -10.63 14.30 -9.36
C LEU A 97 -10.78 14.78 -10.81
N LYS A 98 -9.82 14.39 -11.65
CA LYS A 98 -9.77 14.71 -13.07
C LYS A 98 -9.55 13.48 -13.93
N ALA A 99 -10.07 13.50 -15.14
CA ALA A 99 -9.78 12.56 -16.20
C ALA A 99 -9.38 13.33 -17.46
N ALA A 100 -8.24 12.99 -18.06
CA ALA A 100 -7.68 13.72 -19.22
C ALA A 100 -7.56 15.24 -19.03
N GLY A 101 -7.32 15.70 -17.80
CA GLY A 101 -7.17 17.13 -17.47
C GLY A 101 -8.48 17.83 -17.09
N GLU A 102 -9.64 17.25 -17.40
CA GLU A 102 -10.96 17.81 -17.11
C GLU A 102 -11.55 17.26 -15.80
N PRO A 103 -12.41 18.02 -15.09
CA PRO A 103 -13.08 17.54 -13.89
C PRO A 103 -13.86 16.26 -14.17
N LEU A 104 -13.65 15.25 -13.32
CA LEU A 104 -14.31 13.96 -13.48
C LEU A 104 -15.83 14.11 -13.28
N PRO A 105 -16.67 13.66 -14.23
CA PRO A 105 -18.12 13.60 -14.05
C PRO A 105 -18.50 12.69 -12.88
N GLY A 106 -19.47 13.12 -12.07
CA GLY A 106 -19.95 12.34 -10.92
C GLY A 106 -19.01 12.30 -9.72
N ARG A 107 -17.94 13.10 -9.68
CA ARG A 107 -17.05 13.21 -8.51
C ARG A 107 -17.77 13.75 -7.27
N MET A 108 -17.37 13.26 -6.10
CA MET A 108 -17.90 13.69 -4.81
C MET A 108 -17.55 15.16 -4.55
N ALA A 109 -18.52 15.92 -4.02
CA ALA A 109 -18.35 17.36 -3.77
C ALA A 109 -17.78 17.71 -2.37
N ASP A 110 -17.94 16.82 -1.39
CA ASP A 110 -17.59 17.09 0.02
C ASP A 110 -17.16 15.78 0.72
N PRO A 111 -15.88 15.37 0.57
CA PRO A 111 -15.33 14.14 1.14
C PRO A 111 -14.97 14.24 2.64
N PHE A 112 -15.65 13.44 3.46
CA PHE A 112 -15.35 13.25 4.87
C PHE A 112 -14.58 11.94 5.09
N LEU A 113 -13.40 12.05 5.70
CA LEU A 113 -12.50 10.91 5.95
C LEU A 113 -12.45 10.57 7.43
N GLU A 114 -12.54 9.28 7.74
CA GLU A 114 -12.25 8.71 9.05
C GLU A 114 -11.13 7.68 8.97
N LEU A 115 -10.38 7.57 10.06
CA LEU A 115 -9.39 6.53 10.28
C LEU A 115 -9.75 5.74 11.52
N HIS A 116 -9.80 4.42 11.38
CA HIS A 116 -10.10 3.47 12.44
C HIS A 116 -8.90 2.55 12.69
N ASP A 117 -8.72 2.14 13.94
CA ASP A 117 -7.76 1.09 14.31
C ASP A 117 -8.35 -0.32 14.20
N GLY A 118 -7.55 -1.34 14.52
CA GLY A 118 -7.95 -2.75 14.43
C GLY A 118 -9.07 -3.18 15.39
N SER A 119 -9.42 -2.35 16.37
CA SER A 119 -10.61 -2.57 17.23
C SER A 119 -11.90 -2.02 16.60
N GLY A 120 -11.77 -1.24 15.52
CA GLY A 120 -12.85 -0.50 14.88
C GLY A 120 -13.07 0.91 15.45
N ALA A 121 -12.32 1.32 16.48
CA ALA A 121 -12.42 2.64 17.07
C ALA A 121 -11.92 3.72 16.09
N THR A 122 -12.68 4.80 15.93
CA THR A 122 -12.23 5.98 15.18
C THR A 122 -11.12 6.68 15.96
N ILE A 123 -9.93 6.77 15.36
CA ILE A 123 -8.75 7.41 15.95
C ILE A 123 -8.44 8.78 15.35
N ALA A 124 -9.00 9.09 14.18
CA ALA A 124 -8.94 10.41 13.57
C ALA A 124 -10.06 10.59 12.54
N SER A 125 -10.46 11.84 12.29
CA SER A 125 -11.40 12.19 11.24
C SER A 125 -11.13 13.60 10.73
N ASN A 126 -11.45 13.88 9.47
CA ASN A 126 -11.35 15.21 8.90
C ASN A 126 -12.36 15.39 7.75
N ASN A 127 -12.98 16.57 7.66
CA ASN A 127 -13.81 16.97 6.51
C ASN A 127 -13.03 17.86 5.54
N ASN A 128 -12.60 19.01 6.05
CA ASN A 128 -11.85 20.00 5.29
C ASN A 128 -10.44 20.07 5.86
N TRP A 129 -9.44 19.83 5.00
CA TRP A 129 -8.04 19.86 5.42
C TRP A 129 -7.62 21.27 5.84
N VAL A 130 -8.23 22.31 5.26
CA VAL A 130 -7.94 23.71 5.58
C VAL A 130 -8.38 24.14 6.98
N ASP A 131 -9.34 23.41 7.56
CA ASP A 131 -9.88 23.63 8.91
C ASP A 131 -9.16 22.78 9.96
N SER A 132 -8.26 21.88 9.53
CA SER A 132 -7.50 21.02 10.41
C SER A 132 -6.53 21.82 11.29
N PRO A 133 -6.38 21.49 12.59
CA PRO A 133 -5.31 22.04 13.42
C PRO A 133 -3.92 21.65 12.89
N GLN A 134 -3.82 20.65 12.03
CA GLN A 134 -2.59 20.18 11.40
C GLN A 134 -2.31 20.84 10.05
N LYS A 135 -3.08 21.85 9.62
CA LYS A 135 -3.00 22.47 8.29
C LYS A 135 -1.57 22.83 7.89
N GLN A 136 -0.81 23.48 8.78
CA GLN A 136 0.55 23.91 8.46
C GLN A 136 1.51 22.73 8.28
N GLN A 137 1.37 21.69 9.11
CA GLN A 137 2.14 20.46 8.97
C GLN A 137 1.77 19.73 7.67
N ILE A 138 0.48 19.68 7.31
CA ILE A 138 0.01 19.11 6.04
C ILE A 138 0.62 19.88 4.85
N ILE A 139 0.63 21.22 4.88
CA ILE A 139 1.30 22.04 3.85
C ILE A 139 2.79 21.73 3.78
N ALA A 140 3.46 21.57 4.93
CA ALA A 140 4.88 21.28 5.00
C ALA A 140 5.26 19.92 4.36
N THR A 141 4.30 19.01 4.19
CA THR A 141 4.54 17.74 3.46
C THR A 141 4.62 17.93 1.94
N GLY A 142 4.10 19.03 1.40
CA GLY A 142 3.99 19.26 -0.05
C GLY A 142 2.95 18.41 -0.78
N ILE A 143 2.14 17.63 -0.05
CA ILE A 143 1.10 16.74 -0.60
C ILE A 143 -0.29 17.07 -0.04
N GLN A 144 -0.55 18.31 0.34
CA GLN A 144 -1.90 18.75 0.71
C GLN A 144 -2.91 18.52 -0.42
N PRO A 145 -4.19 18.25 -0.12
CA PRO A 145 -5.24 18.28 -1.14
C PRO A 145 -5.34 19.64 -1.82
N ALA A 146 -5.82 19.66 -3.07
CA ALA A 146 -5.86 20.88 -3.87
C ALA A 146 -7.14 21.69 -3.64
N ASP A 147 -8.26 21.03 -3.36
CA ASP A 147 -9.53 21.68 -3.03
C ASP A 147 -9.68 21.79 -1.51
N GLU A 148 -10.26 22.89 -1.02
CA GLU A 148 -10.40 23.17 0.41
C GLU A 148 -11.40 22.24 1.13
N LYS A 149 -12.35 21.68 0.38
CA LYS A 149 -13.33 20.72 0.90
C LYS A 149 -12.80 19.30 0.97
N GLU A 150 -11.57 19.07 0.54
CA GLU A 150 -10.97 17.75 0.63
C GLU A 150 -10.45 17.46 2.03
N SER A 151 -10.42 16.19 2.42
CA SER A 151 -10.01 15.80 3.76
C SER A 151 -8.56 15.34 3.81
N ALA A 152 -7.88 15.64 4.92
CA ALA A 152 -6.55 15.11 5.19
C ALA A 152 -6.34 14.83 6.68
N ILE A 153 -5.72 13.68 6.97
CA ILE A 153 -5.33 13.25 8.31
C ILE A 153 -3.81 13.05 8.31
N LEU A 154 -3.09 13.81 9.14
CA LEU A 154 -1.66 13.61 9.39
C LEU A 154 -1.49 12.87 10.71
N GLY A 155 -0.68 11.82 10.75
CA GLY A 155 -0.49 11.05 11.97
C GLY A 155 0.73 10.14 11.96
N THR A 156 1.04 9.56 13.11
CA THR A 156 2.00 8.46 13.23
C THR A 156 1.26 7.21 13.67
N LEU A 157 1.28 6.18 12.83
CA LEU A 157 0.55 4.93 13.07
C LEU A 157 1.51 3.86 13.56
N ASN A 158 1.24 3.30 14.73
CA ASN A 158 1.98 2.15 15.24
C ASN A 158 1.74 0.92 14.36
N PRO A 159 2.59 -0.12 14.44
CA PRO A 159 2.32 -1.39 13.77
C PRO A 159 0.93 -1.92 14.16
N GLY A 160 0.10 -2.25 13.17
CA GLY A 160 -1.30 -2.60 13.36
C GLY A 160 -2.12 -2.60 12.08
N VAL A 161 -3.38 -3.01 12.23
CA VAL A 161 -4.39 -2.98 11.16
C VAL A 161 -5.18 -1.68 11.28
N TYR A 162 -5.43 -1.03 10.15
CA TYR A 162 -6.16 0.23 10.08
C TYR A 162 -7.16 0.22 8.93
N THR A 163 -8.20 1.02 9.08
CA THR A 163 -9.22 1.21 8.05
C THR A 163 -9.48 2.69 7.84
N ALA A 164 -9.29 3.17 6.62
CA ALA A 164 -9.73 4.49 6.19
C ALA A 164 -11.13 4.39 5.59
N VAL A 165 -12.07 5.20 6.08
CA VAL A 165 -13.44 5.24 5.58
C VAL A 165 -13.71 6.62 5.00
N LEU A 166 -14.01 6.66 3.71
CA LEU A 166 -14.40 7.88 3.01
C LEU A 166 -15.90 7.84 2.71
N ARG A 167 -16.58 8.92 3.11
CA ARG A 167 -18.00 9.14 2.87
C ARG A 167 -18.24 10.57 2.40
N SER A 168 -19.44 10.85 1.89
CA SER A 168 -19.86 12.22 1.65
C SER A 168 -20.36 12.87 2.95
N ALA A 169 -19.87 14.08 3.25
CA ALA A 169 -20.35 14.89 4.39
C ALA A 169 -21.81 15.34 4.22
N THR A 170 -22.29 15.41 2.98
CA THR A 170 -23.64 15.87 2.61
C THR A 170 -24.59 14.71 2.28
N ALA A 171 -24.17 13.46 2.51
CA ALA A 171 -24.89 12.25 2.09
C ALA A 171 -25.23 12.21 0.59
N ALA A 172 -24.44 12.89 -0.24
CA ALA A 172 -24.56 12.83 -1.69
C ALA A 172 -23.67 11.71 -2.26
N ASN A 173 -24.20 10.94 -3.20
CA ASN A 173 -23.40 9.95 -3.92
C ASN A 173 -22.36 10.64 -4.79
N GLY A 174 -21.18 10.05 -4.94
CA GLY A 174 -20.17 10.53 -5.88
C GLY A 174 -18.85 9.76 -5.83
N ILE A 175 -18.05 9.91 -6.88
CA ILE A 175 -16.74 9.26 -6.98
C ILE A 175 -15.76 9.93 -6.02
N GLY A 176 -15.19 9.14 -5.11
CA GLY A 176 -14.19 9.56 -4.14
C GLY A 176 -12.91 8.74 -4.27
N LEU A 177 -11.82 9.28 -3.73
CA LEU A 177 -10.50 8.70 -3.75
C LEU A 177 -9.89 8.76 -2.35
N VAL A 178 -9.48 7.61 -1.80
CA VAL A 178 -8.67 7.58 -0.57
C VAL A 178 -7.23 7.35 -0.94
N GLU A 179 -6.35 8.15 -0.34
CA GLU A 179 -4.92 8.01 -0.51
C GLU A 179 -4.20 7.88 0.83
N LEU A 180 -3.14 7.08 0.88
CA LEU A 180 -2.21 6.99 2.01
C LEU A 180 -0.79 7.21 1.49
N TYR A 181 -0.11 8.17 2.08
CA TYR A 181 1.28 8.53 1.80
C TYR A 181 2.16 8.20 3.00
N ASP A 182 3.25 7.49 2.76
CA ASP A 182 4.30 7.27 3.74
C ASP A 182 5.28 8.45 3.75
N LEU A 183 5.38 9.15 4.89
CA LEU A 183 6.32 10.26 5.07
C LEU A 183 7.69 9.81 5.59
N GLY A 184 7.83 8.54 5.98
CA GLY A 184 8.99 8.01 6.68
C GLY A 184 9.79 7.00 5.86
N GLN A 185 10.45 7.45 4.79
CA GLN A 185 11.25 6.57 3.91
C GLN A 185 12.46 5.90 4.60
N SER A 186 12.90 6.43 5.74
CA SER A 186 13.99 5.90 6.57
C SER A 186 13.50 5.08 7.77
N VAL A 187 12.19 5.04 8.02
CA VAL A 187 11.61 4.30 9.14
C VAL A 187 11.21 2.93 8.65
N SER A 188 11.65 1.89 9.35
CA SER A 188 11.66 0.49 8.91
C SER A 188 10.28 -0.18 8.77
N ALA A 189 9.21 0.61 8.81
CA ALA A 189 7.87 0.12 8.63
C ALA A 189 7.55 0.04 7.13
N ASN A 190 6.86 -0.99 6.67
CA ASN A 190 6.40 -1.09 5.28
C ASN A 190 4.87 -1.12 5.34
N ALA A 191 4.17 -0.40 4.45
CA ALA A 191 2.75 -0.69 4.25
C ALA A 191 2.68 -2.00 3.44
N VAL A 192 2.19 -3.09 4.05
CA VAL A 192 2.29 -4.45 3.46
C VAL A 192 0.96 -5.00 2.96
N ASN A 193 -0.12 -4.22 3.05
CA ASN A 193 -1.40 -4.65 2.51
C ASN A 193 -2.24 -3.46 2.06
N ILE A 194 -2.82 -3.60 0.87
CA ILE A 194 -3.89 -2.77 0.35
C ILE A 194 -5.10 -3.68 0.28
N SER A 195 -6.20 -3.30 0.91
CA SER A 195 -7.49 -3.98 0.76
C SER A 195 -8.55 -2.91 0.57
N THR A 196 -9.19 -2.85 -0.60
CA THR A 196 -10.28 -1.88 -0.82
C THR A 196 -11.56 -2.57 -1.22
N ARG A 197 -12.62 -2.29 -0.48
CA ARG A 197 -13.95 -2.85 -0.70
C ARG A 197 -14.87 -1.80 -1.31
N GLY A 198 -15.63 -2.24 -2.31
CA GLY A 198 -16.89 -1.62 -2.69
C GLY A 198 -17.39 -2.04 -4.08
N VAL A 199 -18.30 -1.26 -4.63
CA VAL A 199 -19.17 -1.71 -5.73
C VAL A 199 -18.47 -1.52 -7.08
N VAL A 200 -18.37 -2.61 -7.84
CA VAL A 200 -17.98 -2.64 -9.26
C VAL A 200 -19.25 -2.55 -10.10
N LYS A 201 -19.30 -1.60 -11.03
CA LYS A 201 -20.41 -1.40 -11.96
C LYS A 201 -19.93 -1.63 -13.40
N SER A 202 -20.87 -1.60 -14.35
CA SER A 202 -20.60 -1.72 -15.78
C SER A 202 -19.98 -0.45 -16.37
N GLY A 203 -19.31 -0.56 -17.51
CA GLY A 203 -18.73 0.58 -18.23
C GLY A 203 -17.49 1.14 -17.54
N ASP A 204 -17.37 2.47 -17.47
CA ASP A 204 -16.21 3.16 -16.87
C ASP A 204 -16.22 3.16 -15.33
N GLU A 205 -17.25 2.57 -14.70
CA GLU A 205 -17.43 2.50 -13.25
C GLU A 205 -16.82 1.22 -12.63
N VAL A 206 -15.59 0.91 -13.05
CA VAL A 206 -14.74 -0.16 -12.49
C VAL A 206 -14.10 0.25 -11.16
N MET A 207 -13.69 -0.72 -10.35
CA MET A 207 -12.88 -0.45 -9.16
C MET A 207 -11.40 -0.40 -9.55
N ILE A 208 -10.68 0.64 -9.08
CA ILE A 208 -9.26 0.81 -9.35
C ILE A 208 -8.48 0.97 -8.05
N GLY A 209 -7.55 0.04 -7.79
CA GLY A 209 -6.55 0.13 -6.74
C GLY A 209 -5.18 0.50 -7.32
N GLY A 210 -4.75 1.74 -7.13
CA GLY A 210 -3.42 2.23 -7.48
C GLY A 210 -2.39 1.97 -6.40
N PHE A 211 -1.20 1.55 -6.81
CA PHE A 211 -0.06 1.32 -5.91
C PHE A 211 1.28 1.69 -6.57
N ILE A 212 2.26 2.06 -5.75
CA ILE A 212 3.63 2.34 -6.22
C ILE A 212 4.58 1.28 -5.69
N VAL A 213 5.31 0.65 -6.61
CA VAL A 213 6.45 -0.19 -6.28
C VAL A 213 7.67 0.71 -6.08
N GLY A 214 8.10 0.88 -4.82
CA GLY A 214 9.22 1.75 -4.47
C GLY A 214 10.59 1.08 -4.41
N GLY A 215 11.62 1.92 -4.23
CA GLY A 215 13.02 1.52 -4.13
C GLY A 215 13.69 1.30 -5.49
N SER A 216 14.84 0.64 -5.50
CA SER A 216 15.66 0.42 -6.70
C SER A 216 15.60 -1.01 -7.27
N LYS A 217 14.80 -1.89 -6.66
CA LYS A 217 14.70 -3.32 -7.03
C LYS A 217 13.26 -3.71 -7.30
N SER A 218 13.09 -4.67 -8.21
CA SER A 218 11.78 -5.28 -8.47
C SER A 218 11.20 -6.00 -7.26
N ARG A 219 9.88 -6.10 -7.20
CA ARG A 219 9.11 -6.75 -6.13
C ARG A 219 8.21 -7.83 -6.68
N THR A 220 8.24 -8.98 -6.03
CA THR A 220 7.22 -10.02 -6.22
C THR A 220 6.00 -9.66 -5.39
N LEU A 221 4.85 -9.62 -6.03
CA LEU A 221 3.58 -9.20 -5.46
C LEU A 221 2.48 -10.20 -5.86
N VAL A 222 1.47 -10.34 -5.02
CA VAL A 222 0.19 -10.98 -5.36
C VAL A 222 -0.89 -9.91 -5.34
N ALA A 223 -1.51 -9.65 -6.49
CA ALA A 223 -2.74 -8.88 -6.58
C ALA A 223 -3.95 -9.84 -6.62
N ARG A 224 -5.03 -9.54 -5.90
CA ARG A 224 -6.26 -10.36 -5.85
C ARG A 224 -7.49 -9.51 -6.08
N ALA A 225 -8.51 -10.12 -6.68
CA ALA A 225 -9.87 -9.60 -6.72
C ALA A 225 -10.81 -10.64 -6.07
N ILE A 226 -11.34 -10.29 -4.90
CA ILE A 226 -12.20 -11.17 -4.09
C ILE A 226 -13.65 -10.69 -4.26
N GLY A 227 -14.51 -11.59 -4.74
CA GLY A 227 -15.92 -11.30 -4.98
C GLY A 227 -16.80 -12.31 -4.25
N PRO A 228 -16.97 -13.54 -4.77
CA PRO A 228 -17.88 -14.54 -4.19
C PRO A 228 -17.63 -14.86 -2.72
N SER A 229 -16.36 -14.86 -2.24
CA SER A 229 -16.08 -15.13 -0.83
C SER A 229 -16.61 -14.07 0.13
N LEU A 230 -16.93 -12.87 -0.35
CA LEU A 230 -17.48 -11.80 0.49
C LEU A 230 -18.89 -12.13 1.03
N ALA A 231 -19.65 -12.99 0.34
CA ALA A 231 -20.95 -13.47 0.82
C ALA A 231 -20.83 -14.13 2.21
N ALA A 232 -19.76 -14.90 2.43
CA ALA A 232 -19.49 -15.56 3.72
C ALA A 232 -19.16 -14.56 4.84
N SER A 233 -18.81 -13.33 4.48
CA SER A 233 -18.53 -12.22 5.40
C SER A 233 -19.75 -11.29 5.58
N GLY A 234 -20.94 -11.71 5.13
CA GLY A 234 -22.18 -10.93 5.26
C GLY A 234 -22.34 -9.80 4.25
N VAL A 235 -21.50 -9.75 3.21
CA VAL A 235 -21.64 -8.75 2.13
C VAL A 235 -22.79 -9.14 1.20
N ASN A 236 -23.76 -8.24 1.08
CA ASN A 236 -24.83 -8.37 0.09
C ASN A 236 -24.31 -8.08 -1.33
N ASP A 237 -24.85 -8.80 -2.32
CA ASP A 237 -24.56 -8.65 -3.75
C ASP A 237 -23.06 -8.62 -4.13
N PRO A 238 -22.27 -9.65 -3.80
CA PRO A 238 -20.88 -9.70 -4.21
C PRO A 238 -20.74 -9.90 -5.72
N LEU A 239 -19.69 -9.32 -6.30
CA LEU A 239 -19.33 -9.52 -7.69
C LEU A 239 -19.04 -11.01 -7.93
N GLN A 240 -19.88 -11.68 -8.72
CA GLN A 240 -19.86 -13.14 -8.83
C GLN A 240 -18.67 -13.70 -9.62
N ASN A 241 -18.11 -12.90 -10.51
CA ASN A 241 -16.98 -13.31 -11.35
C ASN A 241 -16.08 -12.08 -11.62
N PRO A 242 -15.22 -11.71 -10.66
CA PRO A 242 -14.25 -10.64 -10.84
C PRO A 242 -13.24 -10.98 -11.94
N MET A 243 -12.90 -9.97 -12.73
CA MET A 243 -11.75 -9.94 -13.64
C MET A 243 -10.77 -8.89 -13.11
N LEU A 244 -9.51 -9.28 -12.96
CA LEU A 244 -8.42 -8.43 -12.51
C LEU A 244 -7.44 -8.15 -13.65
N GLU A 245 -7.13 -6.88 -13.86
CA GLU A 245 -6.05 -6.44 -14.73
C GLU A 245 -5.04 -5.58 -13.97
N LEU A 246 -3.74 -5.82 -14.19
CA LEU A 246 -2.67 -4.96 -13.71
C LEU A 246 -2.17 -4.11 -14.87
N HIS A 247 -2.17 -2.79 -14.72
CA HIS A 247 -1.62 -1.87 -15.70
C HIS A 247 -0.39 -1.14 -15.13
N ASN A 248 0.55 -0.78 -16.01
CA ASN A 248 1.68 0.09 -15.66
C ASN A 248 1.32 1.58 -15.83
N SER A 249 2.27 2.48 -15.59
CA SER A 249 2.07 3.93 -15.70
C SER A 249 1.72 4.44 -17.11
N SER A 250 1.96 3.65 -18.17
CA SER A 250 1.53 3.97 -19.53
C SER A 250 0.13 3.44 -19.87
N GLY A 251 -0.56 2.83 -18.91
CA GLY A 251 -1.87 2.19 -19.12
C GLY A 251 -1.80 0.86 -19.87
N THR A 252 -0.61 0.27 -20.00
CA THR A 252 -0.43 -1.02 -20.67
C THR A 252 -0.74 -2.15 -19.70
N ILE A 253 -1.55 -3.13 -20.12
CA ILE A 253 -1.80 -4.35 -19.36
C ILE A 253 -0.50 -5.14 -19.20
N VAL A 254 -0.08 -5.32 -17.95
CA VAL A 254 1.07 -6.12 -17.53
C VAL A 254 0.66 -7.57 -17.31
N ALA A 255 -0.52 -7.78 -16.75
CA ALA A 255 -1.08 -9.11 -16.48
C ALA A 255 -2.60 -9.00 -16.29
N SER A 256 -3.31 -10.10 -16.55
CA SER A 256 -4.74 -10.20 -16.27
C SER A 256 -5.13 -11.62 -15.86
N ASN A 257 -6.20 -11.74 -15.08
CA ASN A 257 -6.74 -13.02 -14.63
C ASN A 257 -8.19 -12.86 -14.13
N ASP A 258 -9.05 -13.82 -14.42
CA ASP A 258 -10.42 -13.93 -13.90
C ASP A 258 -10.63 -15.18 -13.02
N ASP A 259 -9.85 -16.25 -13.22
CA ASP A 259 -9.88 -17.47 -12.42
C ASP A 259 -8.46 -17.82 -11.92
N TRP A 260 -8.17 -17.65 -10.62
CA TRP A 260 -6.80 -17.72 -10.07
C TRP A 260 -6.09 -19.07 -10.25
N ARG A 261 -6.85 -20.16 -10.41
CA ARG A 261 -6.30 -21.50 -10.60
C ARG A 261 -5.82 -21.78 -12.03
N THR A 262 -6.17 -20.94 -13.00
CA THR A 262 -5.94 -21.25 -14.41
C THR A 262 -4.49 -21.12 -14.86
N THR A 263 -3.71 -20.24 -14.22
CA THR A 263 -2.36 -19.89 -14.70
C THR A 263 -1.25 -20.10 -13.65
N GLN A 264 -1.51 -19.81 -12.38
CA GLN A 264 -0.47 -19.72 -11.35
C GLN A 264 -0.86 -20.43 -10.04
N GLU A 265 -1.73 -21.45 -10.10
CA GLU A 265 -2.32 -22.09 -8.92
C GLU A 265 -1.28 -22.50 -7.87
N GLN A 266 -0.24 -23.24 -8.28
CA GLN A 266 0.75 -23.78 -7.35
C GLN A 266 1.54 -22.67 -6.66
N GLN A 267 1.99 -21.68 -7.44
CA GLN A 267 2.78 -20.56 -6.92
C GLN A 267 1.95 -19.66 -6.00
N ILE A 268 0.69 -19.41 -6.36
CA ILE A 268 -0.24 -18.63 -5.52
C ILE A 268 -0.55 -19.39 -4.23
N ARG A 269 -0.74 -20.72 -4.26
CA ARG A 269 -0.91 -21.52 -3.03
C ARG A 269 0.30 -21.45 -2.11
N GLN A 270 1.52 -21.47 -2.66
CA GLN A 270 2.76 -21.39 -1.88
C GLN A 270 2.90 -20.07 -1.12
N THR A 271 2.25 -18.99 -1.57
CA THR A 271 2.27 -17.70 -0.87
C THR A 271 1.46 -17.70 0.43
N GLY A 272 0.58 -18.69 0.63
CA GLY A 272 -0.32 -18.75 1.79
C GLY A 272 -1.54 -17.83 1.71
N ILE A 273 -1.64 -17.01 0.66
CA ILE A 273 -2.73 -16.03 0.44
C ILE A 273 -3.49 -16.32 -0.86
N ALA A 274 -3.73 -17.59 -1.19
CA ALA A 274 -4.61 -17.94 -2.31
C ALA A 274 -6.07 -17.48 -2.05
N PRO A 275 -6.81 -17.03 -3.07
CA PRO A 275 -8.25 -16.86 -2.96
C PRO A 275 -8.94 -18.18 -2.57
N ARG A 276 -10.13 -18.08 -1.95
CA ARG A 276 -10.86 -19.26 -1.46
C ARG A 276 -11.82 -19.80 -2.51
N ASN A 277 -12.40 -18.91 -3.33
CA ASN A 277 -13.31 -19.30 -4.39
C ASN A 277 -12.54 -19.39 -5.72
N ASP A 278 -12.90 -20.37 -6.55
CA ASP A 278 -12.20 -20.63 -7.82
C ASP A 278 -12.52 -19.59 -8.90
N LYS A 279 -13.60 -18.81 -8.71
CA LYS A 279 -14.01 -17.65 -9.52
C LYS A 279 -13.40 -16.32 -9.10
N GLU A 280 -12.47 -16.34 -8.15
CA GLU A 280 -11.73 -15.15 -7.77
C GLU A 280 -10.46 -15.01 -8.61
N SER A 281 -10.03 -13.78 -8.83
CA SER A 281 -8.83 -13.49 -9.59
C SER A 281 -7.62 -13.38 -8.68
N ALA A 282 -6.48 -13.87 -9.15
CA ALA A 282 -5.20 -13.50 -8.57
C ALA A 282 -4.06 -13.52 -9.59
N ILE A 283 -3.13 -12.59 -9.41
CA ILE A 283 -1.95 -12.42 -10.25
C ILE A 283 -0.73 -12.37 -9.34
N LEU A 284 0.17 -13.35 -9.48
CA LEU A 284 1.50 -13.32 -8.86
C LEU A 284 2.50 -12.78 -9.89
N THR A 285 3.13 -11.63 -9.64
CA THR A 285 4.04 -11.03 -10.62
C THR A 285 5.19 -10.26 -9.96
N THR A 286 6.29 -10.13 -10.71
CA THR A 286 7.45 -9.34 -10.30
C THR A 286 7.48 -8.03 -11.06
N LEU A 287 7.29 -6.92 -10.35
CA LEU A 287 7.18 -5.58 -10.93
C LEU A 287 8.44 -4.76 -10.63
N ALA A 288 8.97 -4.06 -11.63
CA ALA A 288 10.03 -3.08 -11.43
C ALA A 288 9.50 -1.84 -10.66
N PRO A 289 10.38 -1.03 -10.04
CA PRO A 289 9.94 0.21 -9.42
C PRO A 289 9.14 1.10 -10.37
N GLY A 290 7.99 1.60 -9.92
CA GLY A 290 7.05 2.36 -10.76
C GLY A 290 5.62 2.39 -10.21
N ALA A 291 4.76 3.15 -10.87
CA ALA A 291 3.33 3.23 -10.56
C ALA A 291 2.54 2.18 -11.36
N TYR A 292 1.60 1.52 -10.69
CA TYR A 292 0.75 0.49 -11.25
C TYR A 292 -0.69 0.65 -10.76
N THR A 293 -1.64 0.10 -11.52
CA THR A 293 -3.06 0.07 -11.16
C THR A 293 -3.62 -1.33 -11.31
N ALA A 294 -4.28 -1.83 -10.28
CA ALA A 294 -5.14 -3.00 -10.33
C ALA A 294 -6.57 -2.56 -10.66
N VAL A 295 -7.08 -2.96 -11.81
CA VAL A 295 -8.43 -2.67 -12.29
C VAL A 295 -9.29 -3.92 -12.11
N ILE A 296 -10.41 -3.79 -11.41
CA ILE A 296 -11.40 -4.85 -11.26
C ILE A 296 -12.66 -4.50 -12.04
N SER A 297 -13.06 -5.43 -12.90
CA SER A 297 -14.34 -5.42 -13.60
C SER A 297 -15.07 -6.75 -13.40
N GLY A 298 -16.35 -6.83 -13.76
CA GLY A 298 -17.07 -8.10 -13.82
C GLY A 298 -16.99 -8.74 -15.20
N VAL A 299 -16.71 -10.04 -15.25
CA VAL A 299 -16.82 -10.82 -16.49
C VAL A 299 -18.24 -10.67 -17.06
N GLN A 300 -18.35 -10.48 -18.38
CA GLN A 300 -19.63 -10.24 -19.07
C GLN A 300 -20.43 -9.06 -18.50
N GLN A 301 -19.75 -8.00 -18.05
CA GLN A 301 -20.35 -6.80 -17.43
C GLN A 301 -21.10 -7.09 -16.13
N GLY A 302 -20.69 -8.13 -15.39
CA GLY A 302 -21.20 -8.36 -14.04
C GLY A 302 -20.96 -7.16 -13.13
N THR A 303 -21.90 -6.92 -12.22
CA THR A 303 -21.81 -5.88 -11.19
C THR A 303 -21.87 -6.52 -9.81
N GLY A 304 -21.43 -5.78 -8.79
CA GLY A 304 -21.51 -6.21 -7.39
C GLY A 304 -20.32 -5.75 -6.58
N VAL A 305 -20.32 -6.07 -5.30
CA VAL A 305 -19.24 -5.70 -4.38
C VAL A 305 -18.02 -6.60 -4.60
N ALA A 306 -16.85 -6.00 -4.81
CA ALA A 306 -15.58 -6.70 -4.85
C ALA A 306 -14.61 -6.10 -3.83
N LEU A 307 -13.51 -6.82 -3.62
CA LEU A 307 -12.38 -6.41 -2.80
C LEU A 307 -11.10 -6.56 -3.63
N VAL A 308 -10.39 -5.45 -3.87
CA VAL A 308 -9.03 -5.49 -4.45
C VAL A 308 -8.02 -5.62 -3.34
N GLU A 309 -7.04 -6.49 -3.52
CA GLU A 309 -5.93 -6.61 -2.59
C GLU A 309 -4.58 -6.70 -3.28
N VAL A 310 -3.54 -6.12 -2.68
CA VAL A 310 -2.16 -6.24 -3.18
C VAL A 310 -1.22 -6.52 -2.01
N TYR A 311 -0.50 -7.63 -2.12
CA TYR A 311 0.42 -8.15 -1.11
C TYR A 311 1.83 -8.22 -1.67
N GLN A 312 2.82 -7.73 -0.95
CA GLN A 312 4.21 -8.11 -1.23
C GLN A 312 4.49 -9.49 -0.65
N VAL A 313 5.05 -10.38 -1.48
CA VAL A 313 5.46 -11.72 -1.06
C VAL A 313 6.99 -11.81 -1.08
N GLN A 314 7.56 -12.47 -0.07
CA GLN A 314 9.00 -12.66 0.09
C GLN A 314 9.46 -13.96 -0.56
#